data_AF-A0A8T7D8I5-F1
#
_entry.id   AF-A0A8T7D8I5-F1
#
_cell.length_a   1.000
_cell.length_b   1.000
_cell.length_c   1.000
_cell.angle_alpha   90.00
_cell.angle_beta   90.00
_cell.angle_gamma   90.00
#
_symmetry.space_group_name_H-M   'P 1'
#
loop_
_entity.id
_entity.type
_entity.pdbx_description
1 polymer ?
#
loop_
_entity_poly.entity_id
_entity_poly.type
_entity_poly.pdbx_seq_one_letter_code
_entity_poly.pdbx_strand_id
1 'polypeptide(L)'
;DTMHAPGHKISETELITKLAATDYHSHPGLRMYYSLTDDSNQLLIFFNGESVELCAELLPFVQLLCENKHYHAGTFDPWIEIPAAIELLCNLINQGYLVDDE
;
A
#
# COMPACT_ATOMS: atom_id res chain seq x y z
N ASP A 1 -5.17 17.46 17.28
CA ASP A 1 -3.79 17.47 17.79
C ASP A 1 -3.53 16.13 18.45
N THR A 2 -3.52 15.09 17.62
CA THR A 2 -3.34 13.70 18.04
C THR A 2 -2.05 13.25 17.40
N MET A 3 -0.94 13.68 17.99
CA MET A 3 0.37 13.15 17.64
C MET A 3 0.30 11.61 17.71
N HIS A 4 0.33 10.94 16.55
CA HIS A 4 0.45 9.50 16.46
C HIS A 4 1.67 9.08 17.29
N ALA A 5 1.43 8.29 18.34
CA ALA A 5 2.48 7.82 19.22
C ALA A 5 3.48 6.97 18.40
N PRO A 6 4.80 7.22 18.51
CA PRO A 6 5.80 6.46 17.79
C PRO A 6 5.77 5.00 18.29
N GLY A 7 5.26 4.09 17.44
CA GLY A 7 5.31 2.64 17.68
C GLY A 7 3.99 1.88 17.60
N HIS A 8 2.84 2.53 17.40
CA HIS A 8 1.60 1.77 17.12
C HIS A 8 1.62 1.29 15.68
N LYS A 9 1.72 -0.03 15.49
CA LYS A 9 1.54 -0.65 14.18
C LYS A 9 0.05 -0.82 13.92
N ILE A 10 -0.42 -0.33 12.78
CA ILE A 10 -1.78 -0.58 12.32
C ILE A 10 -1.93 -2.09 12.03
N SER A 11 -3.04 -2.67 12.48
CA SER A 11 -3.42 -4.04 12.12
C SER A 11 -4.20 -4.05 10.81
N GLU A 12 -4.28 -5.20 10.11
CA GLU A 12 -5.06 -5.32 8.88
C GLU A 12 -6.54 -4.96 9.09
N THR A 13 -7.15 -5.41 10.18
CA THR A 13 -8.54 -5.08 10.54
C THR A 13 -8.75 -3.59 10.77
N GLU A 14 -7.81 -2.95 11.46
CA GLU A 14 -7.84 -1.51 11.69
C GLU A 14 -7.67 -0.74 10.37
N LEU A 15 -6.75 -1.19 9.52
CA LEU A 15 -6.52 -0.63 8.20
C LEU A 15 -7.78 -0.68 7.34
N ILE A 16 -8.42 -1.84 7.21
CA ILE A 16 -9.65 -2.01 6.42
C ILE A 16 -10.73 -1.01 6.87
N THR A 17 -10.84 -0.76 8.18
CA THR A 17 -11.81 0.21 8.72
C THR A 17 -11.44 1.65 8.35
N LYS A 18 -10.15 1.99 8.27
CA LYS A 18 -9.67 3.34 7.93
C LYS A 18 -9.72 3.64 6.42
N LEU A 19 -9.48 2.66 5.56
CA LEU A 19 -9.35 2.85 4.10
C LEU A 19 -10.56 3.56 3.47
N ALA A 20 -11.77 3.32 3.98
CA ALA A 20 -13.00 3.91 3.46
C ALA A 20 -13.20 5.39 3.80
N ALA A 21 -12.47 5.92 4.79
CA ALA A 21 -12.72 7.26 5.35
C ALA A 21 -11.47 8.15 5.42
N THR A 22 -10.30 7.63 5.06
CA THR A 22 -9.01 8.30 5.27
C THR A 22 -8.34 8.52 3.92
N ASP A 23 -7.90 9.75 3.68
CA ASP A 23 -7.00 10.06 2.58
C ASP A 23 -5.57 9.66 2.97
N TYR A 24 -4.78 9.21 2.00
CA TYR A 24 -3.39 8.82 2.19
C TYR A 24 -2.50 9.51 1.17
N HIS A 25 -1.24 9.71 1.53
CA HIS A 25 -0.21 10.08 0.58
C HIS A 25 1.05 9.22 0.73
N SER A 26 1.77 9.06 -0.38
CA SER A 26 3.08 8.42 -0.37
C SER A 26 4.12 9.36 0.22
N HIS A 27 4.98 8.83 1.08
CA HIS A 27 6.13 9.56 1.59
C HIS A 27 6.97 10.13 0.42
N PRO A 28 7.42 11.40 0.46
CA PRO A 28 8.07 12.05 -0.68
C PRO A 28 9.34 11.34 -1.19
N GLY A 29 10.04 10.64 -0.30
CA GLY A 29 11.23 9.84 -0.62
C GLY A 29 10.94 8.44 -1.18
N LEU A 30 9.68 7.97 -1.11
CA LEU A 30 9.30 6.64 -1.55
C LEU A 30 9.35 6.55 -3.08
N ARG A 31 10.16 5.60 -3.54
CA ARG A 31 10.21 5.17 -4.94
C ARG A 31 9.74 3.73 -5.01
N MET A 32 8.69 3.51 -5.79
CA MET A 32 8.15 2.20 -6.05
C MET A 32 8.28 1.91 -7.54
N TYR A 33 8.65 0.69 -7.87
CA TYR A 33 8.71 0.18 -9.24
C TYR A 33 8.16 -1.24 -9.24
N TYR A 34 7.71 -1.70 -10.39
CA TYR A 34 7.27 -3.07 -10.54
C TYR A 34 7.88 -3.71 -11.79
N SER A 35 7.95 -5.04 -11.76
CA SER A 35 8.32 -5.86 -12.91
C SER A 35 7.35 -7.03 -13.00
N LEU A 36 6.81 -7.26 -14.18
CA LEU A 36 6.24 -8.56 -14.53
C LEU A 36 7.41 -9.48 -14.88
N THR A 37 7.39 -10.70 -14.37
CA THR A 37 8.38 -11.71 -14.76
C THR A 37 7.86 -12.46 -15.99
N ASP A 38 8.76 -13.14 -16.71
CA ASP A 38 8.38 -13.95 -17.88
C ASP A 38 7.48 -15.13 -17.49
N ASP A 39 7.49 -15.52 -16.21
CA ASP A 39 6.49 -16.43 -15.65
C ASP A 39 5.17 -15.68 -15.47
N SER A 40 4.17 -16.07 -16.27
CA SER A 40 2.93 -15.33 -16.52
C SER A 40 2.02 -15.04 -15.31
N ASN A 41 2.44 -15.42 -14.10
CA ASN A 41 1.63 -15.29 -12.90
C ASN A 41 2.32 -14.50 -11.77
N GLN A 42 3.51 -13.95 -12.01
CA GLN A 42 4.30 -13.28 -10.98
C GLN A 42 4.51 -11.79 -11.28
N LEU A 43 4.33 -10.98 -10.24
CA LEU A 43 4.54 -9.55 -10.21
C LEU A 43 5.45 -9.23 -9.04
N LEU A 44 6.58 -8.58 -9.32
CA LEU A 44 7.48 -8.07 -8.29
C LEU A 44 7.24 -6.58 -8.12
N ILE A 45 7.01 -6.13 -6.88
CA ILE A 45 7.06 -4.72 -6.51
C ILE A 45 8.33 -4.46 -5.71
N PHE A 46 9.03 -3.37 -6.01
CA PHE A 46 10.26 -2.94 -5.38
C PHE A 46 10.06 -1.59 -4.71
N PHE A 47 10.42 -1.47 -3.45
CA PHE A 47 10.36 -0.20 -2.71
C PHE A 47 11.42 -0.15 -1.62
N ASN A 48 12.13 0.98 -1.53
CA ASN A 48 13.18 1.23 -0.53
C ASN A 48 14.22 0.09 -0.33
N GLY A 49 14.57 -0.62 -1.41
CA GLY A 49 15.53 -1.74 -1.36
C GLY A 49 14.92 -3.09 -0.96
N GLU A 50 13.62 -3.15 -0.71
CA GLU A 50 12.83 -4.36 -0.50
C GLU A 50 12.13 -4.77 -1.81
N SER A 51 11.78 -6.06 -1.89
CA SER A 51 10.95 -6.61 -2.97
C SER A 51 9.89 -7.53 -2.40
N VAL A 52 8.66 -7.41 -2.92
CA VAL A 52 7.54 -8.30 -2.57
C VAL A 52 7.04 -8.96 -3.85
N GLU A 53 6.85 -10.29 -3.79
CA GLU A 53 6.23 -11.06 -4.87
C GLU A 53 4.72 -11.13 -4.66
N LEU A 54 3.99 -10.84 -5.73
CA LEU A 54 2.53 -10.80 -5.79
C LEU A 54 2.05 -11.58 -7.02
N CYS A 55 0.77 -11.94 -7.00
CA CYS A 55 0.10 -12.47 -8.19
C CYS A 55 0.02 -11.38 -9.27
N ALA A 56 0.21 -11.75 -10.54
CA ALA A 56 0.09 -10.84 -11.68
C ALA A 56 -1.30 -10.18 -11.78
N GLU A 57 -2.35 -10.80 -11.21
CA GLU A 57 -3.70 -10.23 -11.12
C GLU A 57 -3.74 -8.92 -10.30
N LEU A 58 -2.75 -8.68 -9.43
CA LEU A 58 -2.61 -7.44 -8.66
C LEU A 58 -1.88 -6.33 -9.41
N LEU A 59 -1.60 -6.51 -10.69
CA LEU A 59 -0.98 -5.47 -11.51
C LEU A 59 -1.72 -4.12 -11.45
N PRO A 60 -3.06 -4.05 -11.55
CA PRO A 60 -3.76 -2.76 -11.47
C PRO A 60 -3.58 -2.08 -10.11
N PHE A 61 -3.51 -2.87 -9.02
CA PHE A 61 -3.26 -2.37 -7.68
C PHE A 61 -1.84 -1.82 -7.53
N VAL A 62 -0.84 -2.54 -8.05
CA VAL A 62 0.56 -2.10 -8.00
C VAL A 62 0.79 -0.88 -8.89
N GLN A 63 0.13 -0.80 -10.04
CA GLN A 63 0.14 0.40 -10.90
C GLN A 63 -0.44 1.60 -10.16
N LEU A 64 -1.59 1.43 -9.52
CA LEU A 64 -2.21 2.47 -8.69
C LEU A 64 -1.21 3.00 -7.64
N LEU A 65 -0.52 2.11 -6.93
CA LEU A 65 0.50 2.49 -5.94
C LEU A 65 1.70 3.22 -6.58
N CYS A 66 2.22 2.73 -7.70
CA CYS A 66 3.43 3.28 -8.30
C CYS A 66 3.21 4.64 -8.97
N GLU A 67 2.02 4.84 -9.55
CA GLU A 67 1.72 6.01 -10.39
C GLU A 67 1.15 7.18 -9.59
N ASN A 68 0.55 6.91 -8.42
CA ASN A 68 -0.08 7.94 -7.60
C ASN A 68 0.78 8.31 -6.38
N LYS A 69 0.60 9.55 -5.92
CA LYS A 69 1.21 10.04 -4.68
C LYS A 69 0.18 10.41 -3.62
N HIS A 70 -1.09 10.53 -4.01
CA HIS A 70 -2.21 10.83 -3.15
C HIS A 70 -3.34 9.86 -3.49
N TYR A 71 -4.03 9.38 -2.46
CA TYR A 71 -5.10 8.39 -2.54
C TYR A 71 -6.24 8.91 -1.68
N HIS A 72 -7.40 9.11 -2.29
CA HIS A 72 -8.57 9.55 -1.54
C HIS A 72 -9.20 8.39 -0.75
N ALA A 73 -10.00 8.71 0.26
CA ALA A 73 -10.86 7.77 0.95
C ALA A 73 -11.62 6.89 -0.05
N GLY A 74 -11.58 5.58 0.16
CA GLY A 74 -12.20 4.57 -0.70
C GLY A 74 -11.41 4.19 -1.96
N THR A 75 -10.25 4.83 -2.24
CA THR A 75 -9.39 4.46 -3.38
C THR A 75 -8.99 2.98 -3.36
N PHE A 76 -8.84 2.42 -2.16
CA PHE A 76 -8.42 1.04 -1.95
C PHE A 76 -9.59 0.06 -1.75
N ASP A 77 -10.84 0.51 -1.78
CA ASP A 77 -12.03 -0.33 -1.58
C ASP A 77 -12.07 -1.59 -2.46
N PRO A 78 -11.66 -1.55 -3.75
CA PRO A 78 -11.65 -2.75 -4.59
C PRO A 78 -10.68 -3.85 -4.11
N TRP A 79 -9.75 -3.52 -3.21
CA TRP A 79 -8.65 -4.38 -2.79
C TRP A 79 -8.78 -4.86 -1.34
N ILE A 80 -9.84 -4.47 -0.62
CA ILE A 80 -9.98 -4.78 0.82
C ILE A 80 -10.17 -6.26 1.12
N GLU A 81 -10.73 -7.02 0.17
CA GLU A 81 -10.94 -8.46 0.31
C GLU A 81 -9.75 -9.29 -0.18
N ILE A 82 -8.69 -8.63 -0.67
CA ILE A 82 -7.50 -9.28 -1.22
C ILE A 82 -6.42 -9.26 -0.15
N PRO A 83 -6.11 -10.39 0.51
CA PRO A 83 -5.20 -10.41 1.66
C PRO A 83 -3.81 -9.86 1.32
N ALA A 84 -3.27 -10.23 0.16
CA ALA A 84 -1.95 -9.75 -0.26
C ALA A 84 -1.89 -8.23 -0.51
N ALA A 85 -3.00 -7.62 -0.95
CA ALA A 85 -3.06 -6.17 -1.10
C ALA A 85 -3.11 -5.46 0.25
N ILE A 86 -3.92 -5.98 1.18
CA ILE A 86 -4.02 -5.45 2.54
C ILE A 86 -2.70 -5.62 3.31
N GLU A 87 -2.05 -6.77 3.21
CA GLU A 87 -0.75 -7.01 3.82
C GLU A 87 0.29 -6.01 3.30
N LEU A 88 0.32 -5.76 1.98
CA LEU A 88 1.22 -4.76 1.40
C LEU A 88 0.92 -3.35 1.93
N LEU A 89 -0.35 -2.91 1.92
CA LEU A 89 -0.72 -1.58 2.43
C LEU A 89 -0.36 -1.43 3.91
N CYS A 90 -0.65 -2.46 4.71
CA CYS A 90 -0.32 -2.52 6.12
C CYS A 90 1.19 -2.37 6.34
N ASN A 91 2.01 -3.08 5.54
CA ASN A 91 3.47 -2.95 5.58
C ASN A 91 3.92 -1.54 5.18
N LEU A 92 3.39 -0.97 4.10
CA LEU A 92 3.74 0.38 3.65
C LEU A 92 3.40 1.44 4.70
N ILE A 93 2.23 1.34 5.35
CA ILE A 93 1.82 2.29 6.41
C ILE A 93 2.69 2.11 7.66
N ASN A 94 2.89 0.86 8.10
CA ASN A 94 3.70 0.58 9.30
C ASN A 94 5.17 0.97 9.13
N GLN A 95 5.69 1.02 7.90
CA GLN A 95 7.02 1.51 7.59
C GLN A 95 7.07 3.03 7.33
N GLY A 96 5.93 3.72 7.37
CA GLY A 96 5.82 5.17 7.12
C GLY A 96 5.99 5.57 5.65
N TYR A 97 5.82 4.62 4.73
CA TYR A 97 5.86 4.87 3.28
C TYR A 97 4.52 5.38 2.75
N LEU A 98 3.41 4.94 3.34
CA LEU A 98 2.09 5.55 3.17
C LEU A 98 1.70 6.21 4.49
N VAL A 99 1.24 7.45 4.41
CA VAL A 99 0.91 8.28 5.56
C VAL A 99 -0.53 8.72 5.41
N ASP A 100 -1.29 8.68 6.49
CA ASP A 100 -2.65 9.21 6.56
C ASP A 100 -2.65 10.74 6.61
N ASP A 101 -3.53 11.34 5.83
CA ASP A 101 -3.87 12.76 5.93
C ASP A 101 -4.99 12.90 6.97
N GLU A 102 -4.62 13.11 8.24
CA GLU A 102 -5.56 13.42 9.34
C GLU A 102 -6.29 14.77 9.19
#